data_AF-A0A920E3H8-F1
#
_entry.id   AF-A0A920E3H8-F1
#
_cell.length_a   1.000
_cell.length_b   1.000
_cell.length_c   1.000
_cell.angle_alpha   90.00
_cell.angle_beta   90.00
_cell.angle_gamma   90.00
#
_symmetry.space_group_name_H-M   'P 1'
#
loop_
_entity.id
_entity.type
_entity.pdbx_description
1 polymer ?
#
loop_
_entity_poly.entity_id
_entity_poly.type
_entity_poly.pdbx_seq_one_letter_code
_entity_poly.pdbx_strand_id
1 'polypeptide(L)'
;MKQKKKVYDEKLKNYHMSKSFDYSDQEFEDKDIFNKKYVDEDWEIALLVYPELEIKKKKLSQYSQKLSFQFQFYLLETKEFYKFEIITERFINAFLERKFGTSTKIKLFSKILIENGFRKNAIYLNKLIKVLGSKSEDRIIKTFFKQFPDLQDYLSEEMKFYKKIIRSETNNSESKKILILFLIILLILFFVTIVNS
;
A
#
# COMPACT_ATOMS: atom_id res chain seq x y z
N MET A 1 19.21 11.05 -35.46
CA MET A 1 18.44 10.66 -34.25
C MET A 1 18.10 9.16 -34.15
N LYS A 2 17.72 8.46 -35.23
CA LYS A 2 17.37 7.02 -35.20
C LYS A 2 18.50 6.08 -34.69
N GLN A 3 19.75 6.33 -35.06
CA GLN A 3 20.90 5.50 -34.65
C GLN A 3 21.18 5.55 -33.14
N LYS A 4 21.13 6.74 -32.52
CA LYS A 4 21.34 6.88 -31.07
C LYS A 4 20.28 6.12 -30.25
N LYS A 5 19.03 6.12 -30.71
CA LYS A 5 17.93 5.37 -30.07
C LYS A 5 18.14 3.85 -30.20
N LYS A 6 18.52 3.38 -31.38
CA LYS A 6 18.75 1.94 -31.64
C LYS A 6 19.91 1.38 -30.81
N VAL A 7 21.02 2.12 -30.73
CA VAL A 7 22.19 1.77 -29.91
C VAL A 7 21.87 1.79 -28.41
N TYR A 8 21.01 2.73 -27.97
CA TYR A 8 20.54 2.77 -26.58
C TYR A 8 19.63 1.58 -26.26
N ASP A 9 18.69 1.25 -27.14
CA ASP A 9 17.77 0.13 -26.96
C ASP A 9 18.53 -1.22 -26.96
N GLU A 10 19.58 -1.38 -27.78
CA GLU A 10 20.49 -2.55 -27.75
C GLU A 10 21.31 -2.63 -26.46
N LYS A 11 21.88 -1.52 -25.99
CA LYS A 11 22.60 -1.47 -24.70
C LYS A 11 21.69 -1.80 -23.53
N LEU A 12 20.45 -1.33 -23.57
CA LEU A 12 19.45 -1.64 -22.54
C LEU A 12 19.10 -3.14 -22.56
N LYS A 13 18.88 -3.72 -23.73
CA LYS A 13 18.60 -5.16 -23.88
C LYS A 13 19.77 -6.02 -23.38
N ASN A 14 21.01 -5.64 -23.71
CA ASN A 14 22.21 -6.32 -23.23
C ASN A 14 22.44 -6.13 -21.73
N TYR A 15 22.08 -4.98 -21.15
CA TYR A 15 22.12 -4.76 -19.71
C TYR A 15 21.12 -5.66 -18.97
N HIS A 16 19.91 -5.81 -19.50
CA HIS A 16 18.89 -6.71 -18.95
C HIS A 16 19.27 -8.19 -19.08
N MET A 17 20.02 -8.58 -20.11
CA MET A 17 20.42 -9.97 -20.36
C MET A 17 21.71 -10.39 -19.64
N SER A 18 22.63 -9.44 -19.39
CA SER A 18 23.93 -9.69 -18.72
C SER A 18 23.90 -9.54 -17.19
N LYS A 19 22.92 -8.82 -16.63
CA LYS A 19 22.68 -8.78 -15.18
C LYS A 19 21.35 -9.46 -14.86
N SER A 20 21.37 -10.78 -14.68
CA SER A 20 20.35 -11.43 -13.84
C SER A 20 20.57 -10.96 -12.41
N PHE A 21 20.01 -9.80 -12.07
CA PHE A 21 19.99 -9.35 -10.69
C PHE A 21 19.30 -10.44 -9.86
N ASP A 22 20.04 -11.03 -8.94
CA ASP A 22 19.49 -11.95 -7.96
C ASP A 22 18.67 -11.11 -6.97
N TYR A 23 17.37 -10.97 -7.27
CA TYR A 23 16.41 -10.28 -6.42
C TYR A 23 16.05 -11.19 -5.26
N SER A 24 17.01 -11.38 -4.34
CA SER A 24 16.80 -12.14 -3.11
C SER A 24 15.95 -11.33 -2.14
N ASP A 25 15.20 -12.04 -1.28
CA ASP A 25 14.26 -11.43 -0.31
C ASP A 25 14.94 -10.51 0.73
N GLN A 26 16.27 -10.55 0.78
CA GLN A 26 17.11 -9.78 1.71
C GLN A 26 16.97 -8.25 1.52
N GLU A 27 16.52 -7.76 0.37
CA GLU A 27 16.38 -6.31 0.13
C GLU A 27 15.12 -5.69 0.80
N PHE A 28 14.19 -6.54 1.24
CA PHE A 28 13.01 -6.13 2.03
C PHE A 28 13.16 -6.38 3.53
N GLU A 29 14.10 -7.23 3.94
CA GLU A 29 14.35 -7.56 5.34
C GLU A 29 15.39 -6.62 5.94
N ASP A 30 15.00 -5.83 6.94
CA ASP A 30 15.95 -5.19 7.83
C ASP A 30 16.49 -6.29 8.78
N LYS A 31 17.81 -6.53 8.77
CA LYS A 31 18.50 -7.63 9.48
C LYS A 31 18.62 -7.45 11.01
N ASP A 32 17.55 -7.00 11.67
CA ASP A 32 17.56 -6.85 13.13
C ASP A 32 17.08 -8.16 13.78
N ILE A 33 17.94 -8.80 14.58
CA ILE A 33 17.63 -10.00 15.37
C ILE A 33 16.73 -9.56 16.54
N PHE A 34 15.43 -9.86 16.43
CA PHE A 34 14.42 -9.45 17.42
C PHE A 34 14.15 -10.56 18.46
N ASN A 35 14.12 -10.22 19.75
CA ASN A 35 13.85 -11.17 20.84
C ASN A 35 12.34 -11.30 21.10
N LYS A 36 11.78 -12.47 20.78
CA LYS A 36 10.34 -12.70 20.50
C LYS A 36 9.46 -12.97 21.73
N LYS A 37 10.03 -13.31 22.88
CA LYS A 37 9.33 -14.08 23.94
C LYS A 37 8.20 -13.33 24.68
N TYR A 38 8.39 -12.05 25.05
CA TYR A 38 7.41 -11.32 25.89
C TYR A 38 6.24 -10.71 25.10
N VAL A 39 6.38 -10.63 23.79
CA VAL A 39 5.47 -9.90 22.92
C VAL A 39 4.35 -10.80 22.40
N ASP A 40 4.56 -12.11 22.50
CA ASP A 40 3.63 -13.12 22.02
C ASP A 40 2.51 -13.41 23.06
N GLU A 41 2.77 -13.39 24.38
CA GLU A 41 1.74 -13.62 25.41
C GLU A 41 0.66 -12.52 25.44
N ASP A 42 1.04 -11.25 25.54
CA ASP A 42 0.09 -10.12 25.52
C ASP A 42 -0.69 -10.05 24.20
N TRP A 43 -0.04 -10.46 23.10
CA TRP A 43 -0.68 -10.50 21.79
C TRP A 43 -1.70 -11.63 21.68
N GLU A 44 -1.42 -12.80 22.24
CA GLU A 44 -2.39 -13.89 22.33
C GLU A 44 -3.64 -13.45 23.09
N ILE A 45 -3.49 -12.70 24.19
CA ILE A 45 -4.62 -12.11 24.92
C ILE A 45 -5.39 -11.13 24.02
N ALA A 46 -4.69 -10.25 23.29
CA ALA A 46 -5.35 -9.33 22.36
C ALA A 46 -6.13 -10.05 21.27
N LEU A 47 -5.64 -11.19 20.77
CA LEU A 47 -6.31 -12.01 19.76
C LEU A 47 -7.58 -12.68 20.28
N LEU A 48 -7.70 -12.93 21.59
CA LEU A 48 -8.96 -13.44 22.18
C LEU A 48 -10.10 -12.42 22.03
N VAL A 49 -9.78 -11.12 22.04
CA VAL A 49 -10.76 -10.03 21.93
C VAL A 49 -10.92 -9.56 20.48
N TYR A 50 -9.82 -9.48 19.73
CA TYR A 50 -9.76 -8.99 18.36
C TYR A 50 -9.07 -10.00 17.43
N PRO A 51 -9.73 -11.12 17.09
CA PRO A 51 -9.15 -12.17 16.26
C PRO A 51 -8.74 -11.69 14.85
N GLU A 52 -9.34 -10.61 14.35
CA GLU A 52 -9.04 -10.01 13.05
C GLU A 52 -7.63 -9.42 12.97
N LEU A 53 -6.99 -9.14 14.11
CA LEU A 53 -5.63 -8.61 14.17
C LEU A 53 -4.62 -9.56 13.50
N GLU A 54 -4.85 -10.87 13.54
CA GLU A 54 -3.96 -11.83 12.89
C GLU A 54 -3.98 -11.68 11.36
N ILE A 55 -5.16 -11.41 10.79
CA ILE A 55 -5.31 -11.12 9.35
C ILE A 55 -4.53 -9.84 9.01
N LYS A 56 -4.59 -8.81 9.85
CA LYS A 56 -3.85 -7.55 9.62
C LYS A 56 -2.35 -7.72 9.77
N LYS A 57 -1.90 -8.44 10.79
CA LYS A 57 -0.48 -8.76 11.00
C LYS A 57 0.09 -9.54 9.82
N LYS A 58 -0.66 -10.53 9.31
CA LYS A 58 -0.30 -11.28 8.09
C LYS A 58 -0.31 -10.40 6.83
N LYS A 59 -1.27 -9.48 6.70
CA LYS A 59 -1.26 -8.51 5.59
C LYS A 59 0.01 -7.65 5.62
N LEU A 60 0.38 -7.13 6.79
CA LEU A 60 1.58 -6.31 6.94
C LEU A 60 2.88 -7.09 6.69
N SER A 61 2.93 -8.39 7.00
CA SER A 61 4.11 -9.22 6.75
C SER A 61 4.37 -9.43 5.25
N GLN A 62 3.35 -9.30 4.37
CA GLN A 62 3.54 -9.28 2.92
C GLN A 62 4.43 -8.11 2.48
N TYR A 63 4.34 -6.97 3.16
CA TYR A 63 5.18 -5.81 2.91
C TYR A 63 6.58 -6.01 3.52
N SER A 64 6.63 -6.30 4.83
CA SER A 64 7.85 -6.75 5.50
C SER A 64 7.54 -7.30 6.89
N GLN A 65 8.32 -8.28 7.34
CA GLN A 65 8.19 -8.84 8.69
C GLN A 65 8.39 -7.79 9.80
N LYS A 66 9.26 -6.80 9.57
CA LYS A 66 9.45 -5.69 10.51
C LYS A 66 8.17 -4.85 10.67
N LEU A 67 7.44 -4.61 9.58
CA LEU A 67 6.21 -3.82 9.61
C LEU A 67 5.10 -4.51 10.43
N SER A 68 4.99 -5.84 10.31
CA SER A 68 4.01 -6.61 11.10
C SER A 68 4.35 -6.58 12.59
N PHE A 69 5.62 -6.67 12.96
CA PHE A 69 6.05 -6.51 14.35
C PHE A 69 5.82 -5.09 14.88
N GLN A 70 6.19 -4.06 14.13
CA GLN A 70 5.97 -2.68 14.54
C GLN A 70 4.47 -2.39 14.80
N PHE A 71 3.58 -3.01 14.02
CA PHE A 71 2.13 -2.91 14.25
C PHE A 71 1.69 -3.58 15.54
N GLN A 72 2.15 -4.81 15.80
CA GLN A 72 1.92 -5.52 17.06
C GLN A 72 2.39 -4.68 18.25
N PHE A 73 3.62 -4.16 18.22
CA PHE A 73 4.15 -3.27 19.26
C PHE A 73 3.30 -2.03 19.46
N TYR A 74 2.96 -1.35 18.37
CA TYR A 74 2.19 -0.12 18.44
C TYR A 74 0.85 -0.35 19.16
N LEU A 75 0.14 -1.43 18.81
CA LEU A 75 -1.14 -1.74 19.44
C LEU A 75 -0.98 -2.17 20.90
N LEU A 76 0.02 -3.00 21.21
CA LEU A 76 0.29 -3.41 22.58
C LEU A 76 0.66 -2.22 23.47
N GLU A 77 1.43 -1.26 22.97
CA GLU A 77 1.85 -0.07 23.71
C GLU A 77 0.70 0.93 23.89
N THR A 78 0.01 1.25 22.79
CA THR A 78 -1.01 2.32 22.79
C THR A 78 -2.39 1.85 23.26
N LYS A 79 -2.61 0.53 23.29
CA LYS A 79 -3.91 -0.11 23.55
C LYS A 79 -5.03 0.34 22.59
N GLU A 80 -4.69 0.93 21.44
CA GLU A 80 -5.66 1.41 20.43
C GLU A 80 -6.20 0.28 19.53
N PHE A 81 -6.47 -0.90 20.07
CA PHE A 81 -6.90 -2.07 19.29
C PHE A 81 -8.17 -1.79 18.48
N TYR A 82 -9.14 -1.05 19.02
CA TYR A 82 -10.37 -0.66 18.32
C TYR A 82 -10.15 0.15 17.02
N LYS A 83 -8.94 0.68 16.80
CA LYS A 83 -8.55 1.42 15.57
C LYS A 83 -7.70 0.59 14.60
N PHE A 84 -7.60 -0.74 14.78
CA PHE A 84 -6.65 -1.56 14.04
C PHE A 84 -6.73 -1.41 12.51
N GLU A 85 -7.92 -1.19 11.95
CA GLU A 85 -8.10 -0.99 10.51
C GLU A 85 -7.36 0.26 10.00
N ILE A 86 -7.60 1.39 10.66
CA ILE A 86 -7.00 2.68 10.29
C ILE A 86 -5.49 2.64 10.54
N ILE A 87 -5.05 2.02 11.63
CA ILE A 87 -3.64 1.89 11.98
C ILE A 87 -2.92 1.01 10.95
N THR A 88 -3.53 -0.10 10.51
CA THR A 88 -2.97 -0.98 9.48
C THR A 88 -2.72 -0.21 8.19
N GLU A 89 -3.71 0.52 7.69
CA GLU A 89 -3.57 1.30 6.45
C GLU A 89 -2.56 2.44 6.61
N ARG A 90 -2.44 3.06 7.80
CA ARG A 90 -1.40 4.05 8.08
C ARG A 90 0.01 3.45 7.97
N PHE A 91 0.22 2.25 8.51
CA PHE A 91 1.49 1.53 8.43
C PHE A 91 1.84 1.16 6.98
N ILE A 92 0.87 0.65 6.22
CA ILE A 92 1.03 0.36 4.79
C ILE A 92 1.41 1.62 4.02
N ASN A 93 0.68 2.72 4.23
CA ASN A 93 0.95 3.98 3.54
C ASN A 93 2.33 4.54 3.86
N ALA A 94 2.72 4.56 5.13
CA ALA A 94 4.05 5.01 5.55
C ALA A 94 5.17 4.13 4.95
N PHE A 95 4.97 2.81 4.89
CA PHE A 95 5.89 1.91 4.23
C PHE A 95 6.03 2.22 2.74
N LEU A 96 4.90 2.36 2.04
CA LEU A 96 4.86 2.64 0.62
C LEU A 96 5.49 3.99 0.29
N GLU A 97 5.25 5.02 1.10
CA GLU A 97 5.86 6.34 0.91
C GLU A 97 7.37 6.30 1.10
N ARG A 98 7.85 5.61 2.13
CA ARG A 98 9.28 5.46 2.38
C ARG A 98 10.01 4.72 1.26
N LYS A 99 9.39 3.70 0.66
CA LYS A 99 10.03 2.85 -0.35
C LYS A 99 9.80 3.37 -1.78
N PHE A 100 8.63 3.92 -2.09
CA PHE A 100 8.20 4.25 -3.45
C PHE A 100 7.89 5.74 -3.66
N GLY A 101 8.04 6.56 -2.62
CA GLY A 101 7.78 8.00 -2.66
C GLY A 101 6.29 8.35 -2.58
N THR A 102 5.98 9.62 -2.81
CA THR A 102 4.65 10.19 -2.54
C THR A 102 3.65 10.10 -3.70
N SER A 103 4.07 9.64 -4.89
CA SER A 103 3.16 9.52 -6.05
C SER A 103 2.06 8.51 -5.74
N THR A 104 0.80 8.96 -5.77
CA THR A 104 -0.37 8.12 -5.53
C THR A 104 -0.45 6.96 -6.53
N LYS A 105 -0.11 7.22 -7.80
CA LYS A 105 -0.13 6.20 -8.87
C LYS A 105 0.89 5.11 -8.61
N ILE A 106 2.12 5.51 -8.26
CA ILE A 106 3.21 4.58 -7.95
C ILE A 106 2.92 3.81 -6.65
N LYS A 107 2.37 4.46 -5.62
CA LYS A 107 1.96 3.78 -4.38
C LYS A 107 0.91 2.71 -4.64
N LEU A 108 -0.14 3.05 -5.39
CA LEU A 108 -1.17 2.08 -5.76
C LEU A 108 -0.59 0.92 -6.57
N PHE A 109 0.26 1.22 -7.55
CA PHE A 109 0.91 0.20 -8.36
C PHE A 109 1.79 -0.73 -7.52
N SER A 110 2.55 -0.17 -6.57
CA SER A 110 3.41 -0.92 -5.65
C SER A 110 2.60 -1.79 -4.68
N LYS A 111 1.46 -1.28 -4.19
CA LYS A 111 0.52 -2.03 -3.36
C LYS A 111 0.01 -3.27 -4.10
N ILE A 112 -0.47 -3.10 -5.34
CA ILE A 112 -0.97 -4.20 -6.18
C ILE A 112 0.13 -5.25 -6.41
N LEU A 113 1.37 -4.83 -6.69
CA LEU A 113 2.48 -5.75 -6.86
C LEU A 113 2.74 -6.59 -5.60
N ILE A 114 2.78 -5.96 -4.42
CA ILE A 114 3.08 -6.63 -3.16
C ILE A 114 1.95 -7.58 -2.76
N GLU A 115 0.70 -7.11 -2.78
CA GLU A 115 -0.46 -7.87 -2.31
C GLU A 115 -0.81 -9.05 -3.22
N ASN A 116 -0.40 -9.02 -4.50
CA ASN A 116 -0.55 -10.14 -5.44
C ASN A 116 0.72 -11.01 -5.57
N GLY A 117 1.70 -10.86 -4.68
CA GLY A 117 2.88 -11.74 -4.63
C GLY A 117 3.97 -11.44 -5.67
N PHE A 118 3.87 -10.34 -6.43
CA PHE A 118 4.90 -9.89 -7.38
C PHE A 118 6.06 -9.15 -6.68
N ARG A 119 6.60 -9.77 -5.64
CA ARG A 119 7.62 -9.16 -4.75
C ARG A 119 8.88 -8.74 -5.51
N LYS A 120 9.42 -9.61 -6.36
CA LYS A 120 10.61 -9.30 -7.18
C LYS A 120 10.40 -8.09 -8.09
N ASN A 121 9.20 -7.96 -8.65
CA ASN A 121 8.83 -6.83 -9.49
C ASN A 121 8.70 -5.55 -8.65
N ALA A 122 8.12 -5.62 -7.45
CA ALA A 122 8.08 -4.48 -6.52
C ALA A 122 9.50 -4.00 -6.14
N ILE A 123 10.47 -4.91 -5.94
CA ILE A 123 11.88 -4.55 -5.70
C ILE A 123 12.43 -3.78 -6.90
N TYR A 124 12.22 -4.28 -8.12
CA TYR A 124 12.68 -3.60 -9.32
C TYR A 124 12.08 -2.20 -9.46
N LEU A 125 10.78 -2.05 -9.19
CA LEU A 125 10.10 -0.75 -9.20
C LEU A 125 10.73 0.22 -8.19
N ASN A 126 10.98 -0.24 -6.95
CA ASN A 126 11.66 0.54 -5.92
C ASN A 126 13.06 0.99 -6.39
N LYS A 127 13.84 0.11 -7.04
CA LYS A 127 15.15 0.47 -7.60
C LYS A 127 15.05 1.59 -8.64
N LEU A 128 14.08 1.54 -9.55
CA LEU A 128 13.84 2.63 -10.51
C LEU A 128 13.55 3.95 -9.79
N ILE A 129 12.72 3.92 -8.75
CA ILE A 129 12.32 5.12 -7.99
C ILE A 129 13.50 5.67 -7.18
N LYS A 130 14.31 4.83 -6.54
CA LYS A 130 15.51 5.28 -5.80
C LYS A 130 16.49 6.05 -6.69
N VAL A 131 16.62 5.66 -7.96
CA VAL A 131 17.55 6.29 -8.90
C VAL A 131 16.95 7.53 -9.57
N LEU A 132 15.67 7.48 -9.95
CA LEU A 132 15.04 8.50 -10.78
C LEU A 132 14.13 9.48 -10.01
N GLY A 133 13.83 9.17 -8.74
CA GLY A 133 12.78 9.81 -7.97
C GLY A 133 11.37 9.44 -8.45
N SER A 134 10.35 9.83 -7.69
CA SER A 134 8.94 9.51 -7.99
C SER A 134 8.26 10.48 -8.97
N LYS A 135 8.89 11.61 -9.32
CA LYS A 135 8.29 12.66 -10.18
C LYS A 135 8.11 12.21 -11.65
N SER A 136 8.84 11.19 -12.09
CA SER A 136 8.79 10.67 -13.48
C SER A 136 7.90 9.43 -13.59
N GLU A 137 6.75 9.40 -12.89
CA GLU A 137 5.92 8.20 -12.71
C GLU A 137 5.57 7.47 -14.02
N ASP A 138 5.14 8.17 -15.06
CA ASP A 138 4.76 7.55 -16.34
C ASP A 138 5.93 6.88 -17.05
N ARG A 139 7.12 7.51 -16.99
CA ARG A 139 8.33 6.95 -17.59
C ARG A 139 8.80 5.73 -16.82
N ILE A 140 8.67 5.75 -15.49
CA ILE A 140 9.01 4.63 -14.61
C ILE A 140 8.09 3.45 -14.90
N ILE A 141 6.77 3.65 -14.91
CA ILE A 141 5.79 2.59 -15.18
C ILE A 141 5.97 2.03 -16.59
N LYS A 142 6.20 2.89 -17.59
CA LYS A 142 6.50 2.45 -18.96
C LYS A 142 7.78 1.61 -19.02
N THR A 143 8.82 2.00 -18.28
CA THR A 143 10.08 1.24 -18.21
C THR A 143 9.90 -0.08 -17.48
N PHE A 144 9.07 -0.10 -16.44
CA PHE A 144 8.68 -1.31 -15.74
C PHE A 144 8.00 -2.31 -16.68
N PHE A 145 6.98 -1.89 -17.45
CA PHE A 145 6.29 -2.81 -18.37
C PHE A 145 7.15 -3.24 -19.56
N LYS A 146 8.12 -2.42 -19.99
CA LYS A 146 9.13 -2.89 -20.96
C LYS A 146 9.95 -4.07 -20.43
N GLN A 147 10.23 -4.09 -19.12
CA GLN A 147 10.96 -5.16 -18.47
C GLN A 147 10.07 -6.38 -18.18
N PHE A 148 8.78 -6.15 -17.89
CA PHE A 148 7.80 -7.18 -17.54
C PHE A 148 6.54 -7.06 -18.40
N PRO A 149 6.63 -7.34 -19.71
CA PRO A 149 5.51 -7.15 -20.63
C PRO A 149 4.33 -8.06 -20.29
N ASP A 150 4.59 -9.29 -19.84
CA ASP A 150 3.56 -10.30 -19.54
C ASP A 150 2.65 -9.89 -18.37
N LEU A 151 3.10 -8.95 -17.52
CA LEU A 151 2.31 -8.44 -16.40
C LEU A 151 1.47 -7.21 -16.76
N GLN A 152 1.64 -6.66 -17.97
CA GLN A 152 1.05 -5.38 -18.32
C GLN A 152 -0.49 -5.41 -18.29
N ASP A 153 -1.08 -6.40 -18.95
CA ASP A 153 -2.54 -6.49 -19.06
C ASP A 153 -3.16 -6.75 -17.69
N TYR A 154 -2.65 -7.76 -16.97
CA TYR A 154 -3.10 -8.10 -15.62
C TYR A 154 -3.03 -6.89 -14.67
N LEU A 155 -1.87 -6.24 -14.55
CA LEU A 155 -1.71 -5.12 -13.62
C LEU A 155 -2.51 -3.88 -14.04
N SER A 156 -2.72 -3.67 -15.35
CA SER A 156 -3.55 -2.57 -15.84
C SER A 156 -5.02 -2.76 -15.46
N GLU A 157 -5.53 -3.99 -15.52
CA GLU A 157 -6.89 -4.31 -15.08
C GLU A 157 -7.04 -4.20 -13.55
N GLU A 158 -6.10 -4.72 -12.78
CA GLU A 158 -6.06 -4.55 -11.32
C GLU A 158 -6.09 -3.05 -10.93
N MET A 159 -5.27 -2.22 -11.58
CA MET A 159 -5.27 -0.77 -11.30
C MET A 159 -6.63 -0.11 -11.59
N LYS A 160 -7.33 -0.51 -12.66
CA LYS A 160 -8.68 0.00 -12.97
C LYS A 160 -9.68 -0.43 -11.90
N PHE A 161 -9.63 -1.70 -11.50
CA PHE A 161 -10.49 -2.26 -10.47
C PHE A 161 -10.32 -1.56 -9.12
N TYR A 162 -9.09 -1.43 -8.62
CA TYR A 162 -8.80 -0.72 -7.37
C TYR A 162 -9.23 0.74 -7.41
N LYS A 163 -8.99 1.45 -8.53
CA LYS A 163 -9.43 2.85 -8.68
C LYS A 163 -10.95 2.97 -8.63
N LYS A 164 -11.68 1.98 -9.16
CA LYS A 164 -13.15 1.91 -9.07
C LYS A 164 -13.62 1.70 -7.64
N ILE A 165 -12.99 0.77 -6.89
CA ILE A 165 -13.31 0.52 -5.47
C ILE A 165 -13.12 1.80 -4.66
N ILE A 166 -11.94 2.42 -4.72
CA ILE A 166 -11.62 3.63 -3.95
C ILE A 166 -12.62 4.75 -4.26
N ARG A 167 -12.99 4.92 -5.54
CA ARG A 167 -14.00 5.90 -5.94
C ARG A 167 -15.37 5.59 -5.34
N SER A 168 -15.78 4.32 -5.33
CA SER A 168 -17.05 3.90 -4.74
C SER A 168 -17.11 4.09 -3.23
N GLU A 169 -16.04 3.76 -2.50
CA GLU A 169 -15.93 3.97 -1.05
C GLU A 169 -15.98 5.45 -0.69
N THR A 170 -15.25 6.28 -1.46
CA THR A 170 -15.26 7.74 -1.28
C THR A 170 -16.68 8.30 -1.48
N ASN A 171 -17.35 7.89 -2.57
CA ASN A 171 -18.72 8.33 -2.84
C ASN A 171 -19.70 7.91 -1.74
N ASN A 172 -19.54 6.70 -1.19
CA ASN A 172 -20.39 6.19 -0.11
C ASN A 172 -20.12 6.92 1.23
N SER A 173 -18.87 7.30 1.49
CA SER A 173 -18.55 8.13 2.66
C SER A 173 -19.18 9.51 2.56
N GLU A 174 -19.11 10.14 1.38
CA GLU A 174 -19.71 11.47 1.15
C GLU A 174 -21.24 11.42 1.20
N SER A 175 -21.88 10.38 0.65
CA SER A 175 -23.33 10.23 0.76
C SER A 175 -23.81 10.07 2.21
N LYS A 176 -23.06 9.33 3.05
CA LYS A 176 -23.34 9.23 4.50
C LYS A 176 -23.25 10.58 5.20
N LYS A 177 -22.25 11.41 4.89
CA LYS A 177 -22.13 12.76 5.46
C LYS A 177 -23.31 13.65 5.08
N ILE A 178 -23.73 13.62 3.82
CA ILE A 178 -24.88 14.40 3.33
C ILE A 178 -26.17 13.98 4.06
N LEU A 179 -26.38 12.67 4.25
CA LEU A 179 -27.54 12.15 4.98
C LEU A 179 -27.56 12.62 6.44
N ILE A 180 -26.40 12.61 7.13
CA ILE A 180 -26.27 13.13 8.50
C ILE A 180 -26.61 14.62 8.54
N LEU A 181 -26.09 15.42 7.61
CA LEU A 181 -26.39 16.85 7.54
C LEU A 181 -27.88 17.10 7.32
N PHE A 182 -28.52 16.32 6.45
CA PHE A 182 -29.96 16.40 6.20
C PHE A 182 -30.77 16.08 7.46
N LEU A 183 -30.39 15.04 8.22
CA LEU A 183 -31.04 14.69 9.49
C LEU A 183 -30.91 15.79 10.54
N ILE A 184 -29.76 16.46 10.61
CA ILE A 184 -29.55 17.60 11.52
C ILE A 184 -30.47 18.77 11.14
N ILE A 185 -30.59 19.08 9.85
CA ILE A 185 -31.50 20.14 9.37
C ILE A 185 -32.95 19.81 9.72
N LEU A 186 -33.38 18.55 9.55
CA LEU A 186 -34.72 18.09 9.86
C LEU A 186 -35.03 18.20 11.36
N LEU A 187 -34.06 17.86 12.22
CA LEU A 187 -34.12 18.05 13.68
C LEU A 187 -34.29 19.52 14.07
N ILE A 188 -33.52 20.43 13.44
CA ILE A 188 -33.62 21.87 13.70
C ILE A 188 -34.99 22.40 13.31
N LEU A 189 -35.49 22.03 12.13
CA LEU A 189 -36.83 22.43 11.66
C LEU A 189 -37.93 21.94 12.60
N PHE A 190 -37.83 20.69 13.06
CA PHE A 190 -38.75 20.11 14.04
C PHE A 190 -38.74 20.89 15.36
N PHE A 191 -37.55 21.25 15.86
CA PHE A 191 -37.41 22.06 17.08
C PHE A 191 -38.04 23.44 16.93
N VAL A 192 -37.80 24.11 15.79
CA VAL A 192 -38.40 25.42 15.49
C VAL A 192 -39.93 25.33 15.41
N THR A 193 -40.48 24.27 14.83
CA THR A 193 -41.94 24.06 14.78
C THR A 193 -42.56 23.80 16.15
N ILE A 194 -41.86 23.12 17.06
CA ILE A 194 -42.34 22.88 18.43
C ILE A 194 -42.28 24.15 19.26
N VAL A 195 -41.20 24.94 19.18
CA VAL A 195 -41.02 26.15 19.98
C VAL A 195 -41.98 27.28 19.55
N ASN A 196 -42.34 27.31 18.27
CA ASN A 196 -43.27 28.31 17.71
C ASN A 196 -44.74 27.86 17.68
N SER A 197 -45.07 26.70 18.28
CA SER A 197 -46.44 26.19 18.42
C SER A 197 -46.92 26.29 19.85
#